data_AF-A0A8T8D9Y2-F1
#
_entry.id   AF-A0A8T8D9Y2-F1
#
_cell.length_a   1.000
_cell.length_b   1.000
_cell.length_c   1.000
_cell.angle_alpha   90.00
_cell.angle_beta   90.00
_cell.angle_gamma   90.00
#
_symmetry.space_group_name_H-M   'P 1'
#
loop_
_entity.id
_entity.type
_entity.pdbx_description
1 polymer ?
#
loop_
_entity_poly.entity_id
_entity_poly.type
_entity_poly.pdbx_seq_one_letter_code
_entity_poly.pdbx_strand_id
1 'polypeptide(L)'
;MAGVALPRALAAALTAPRAAVAPGQRAGRIGGRFVPEIGRRRSAFRALVARELAVWRRPQEMLALVVNALLFPLVIGRGSLAGDGPSLRQLAGPAGAVGPSGELTPGVAWQVLAAVAMATVVPQALVVTRATVSAEGRRIWLSLAMPVAPSVQVAAKLAVQTAMGLVVALPVAVVWGLRSGMHPLAWACMLVKVPGTLAMMNAASLLMDATRPELGSPLEDVMPRRFAWTIFLLWSGWMLALALASLVLQPTGSGPLVLAGLAACAVTGVGVALRMLHRHTPAAYRRIVPPA
;
A
#
# COMPACT_ATOMS: atom_id res chain seq x y z
N MET A 1 -2.98 -2.79 18.08
CA MET A 1 -1.57 -2.38 17.88
C MET A 1 -0.98 -2.68 16.49
N ALA A 2 -1.56 -3.60 15.68
CA ALA A 2 -1.02 -3.98 14.36
C ALA A 2 -1.05 -2.87 13.27
N GLY A 3 -2.03 -1.96 13.27
CA GLY A 3 -2.18 -0.94 12.22
C GLY A 3 -1.08 0.14 12.14
N VAL A 4 -0.33 0.34 13.23
CA VAL A 4 0.79 1.31 13.28
C VAL A 4 2.15 0.63 13.03
N ALA A 5 2.21 -0.70 13.15
CA ALA A 5 3.44 -1.47 12.98
C ALA A 5 3.91 -1.49 11.52
N LEU A 6 2.99 -1.64 10.56
CA LEU A 6 3.37 -1.67 9.14
C LEU A 6 3.93 -0.34 8.63
N PRO A 7 3.27 0.83 8.81
CA PRO A 7 3.85 2.10 8.35
C PRO A 7 5.24 2.37 8.96
N ARG A 8 5.45 1.98 10.22
CA ARG A 8 6.77 2.06 10.88
C ARG A 8 7.77 1.07 10.30
N ALA A 9 7.37 -0.16 10.02
CA ALA A 9 8.23 -1.17 9.41
C ALA A 9 8.62 -0.82 7.97
N LEU A 10 7.69 -0.27 7.17
CA LEU A 10 7.98 0.26 5.83
C LEU A 10 8.97 1.41 5.88
N ALA A 11 8.77 2.35 6.82
CA ALA A 11 9.69 3.45 7.04
C ALA A 11 11.08 2.93 7.45
N ALA A 12 11.15 2.00 8.40
CA ALA A 12 12.41 1.39 8.83
C ALA A 12 13.11 0.65 7.68
N ALA A 13 12.40 -0.13 6.88
CA ALA A 13 12.98 -0.86 5.75
C ALA A 13 13.61 0.04 4.68
N LEU A 14 13.05 1.25 4.48
CA LEU A 14 13.54 2.21 3.49
C LEU A 14 14.59 3.19 4.04
N THR A 15 14.64 3.37 5.36
CA THR A 15 15.55 4.32 6.04
C THR A 15 16.68 3.64 6.81
N ALA A 16 16.62 2.32 7.01
CA ALA A 16 17.69 1.58 7.65
C ALA A 16 18.96 1.68 6.80
N PRO A 17 20.10 2.04 7.41
CA PRO A 17 21.38 1.89 6.74
C PRO A 17 21.54 0.40 6.43
N ARG A 18 21.64 0.04 5.14
CA ARG A 18 22.12 -1.30 4.80
C ARG A 18 23.47 -1.43 5.49
N ALA A 19 23.66 -2.49 6.26
CA ALA A 19 24.99 -2.97 6.59
C ALA A 19 25.66 -3.36 5.26
N ALA A 20 26.16 -2.35 4.54
CA ALA A 20 27.10 -2.53 3.47
C ALA A 20 28.41 -2.80 4.18
N VAL A 21 28.75 -4.09 4.29
CA VAL A 21 30.13 -4.51 4.44
C VAL A 21 30.87 -3.99 3.21
N ALA A 22 31.59 -2.88 3.38
CA ALA A 22 32.73 -2.47 2.58
C ALA A 22 33.49 -1.40 3.38
N PRO A 23 34.64 -1.72 4.01
CA PRO A 23 35.48 -0.70 4.62
C PRO A 23 36.15 0.08 3.48
N GLY A 24 35.77 1.35 3.28
CA GLY A 24 36.55 2.22 2.39
C GLY A 24 35.86 3.40 1.69
N GLN A 25 34.53 3.51 1.62
CA GLN A 25 33.91 4.65 0.94
C GLN A 25 33.63 5.82 1.89
N ARG A 26 34.60 6.73 1.96
CA ARG A 26 34.46 8.08 2.55
C ARG A 26 33.26 8.79 1.92
N ALA A 27 32.42 9.38 2.78
CA ALA A 27 31.33 10.26 2.39
C ALA A 27 31.88 11.44 1.56
N GLY A 28 31.41 11.55 0.32
CA GLY A 28 31.63 12.74 -0.51
C GLY A 28 31.07 13.96 0.21
N ARG A 29 31.98 14.84 0.63
CA ARG A 29 31.70 16.21 1.08
C ARG A 29 30.90 16.94 -0.02
N ILE A 30 29.63 17.19 0.24
CA ILE A 30 28.89 18.26 -0.43
C ILE A 30 28.66 19.34 0.61
N GLY A 31 29.38 20.45 0.43
CA GLY A 31 29.07 21.80 0.94
C GLY A 31 28.55 21.92 2.37
N GLY A 32 29.46 22.03 3.33
CA GLY A 32 29.12 22.57 4.64
C GLY A 32 28.91 24.08 4.55
N ARG A 33 27.67 24.55 4.74
CA ARG A 33 27.30 25.78 5.46
C ARG A 33 25.78 25.96 5.46
N PHE A 34 25.27 26.31 6.64
CA PHE A 34 23.88 26.59 7.01
C PHE A 34 22.94 25.39 7.22
N VAL A 35 23.16 24.70 8.34
CA VAL A 35 22.05 24.09 9.09
C VAL A 35 21.70 25.08 10.21
N PRO A 36 20.59 25.83 10.16
CA PRO A 36 20.16 26.54 11.34
C PRO A 36 19.68 25.51 12.36
N GLU A 37 20.29 25.53 13.55
CA GLU A 37 19.86 24.79 14.74
C GLU A 37 18.51 25.33 15.22
N ILE A 38 17.43 24.98 14.52
CA ILE A 38 16.08 25.32 14.95
C ILE A 38 15.59 24.19 15.85
N GLY A 39 15.75 24.40 17.16
CA GLY A 39 14.85 24.01 18.25
C GLY A 39 14.28 22.59 18.27
N ARG A 40 14.70 21.80 19.28
CA ARG A 40 14.12 20.49 19.67
C ARG A 40 13.88 19.56 18.48
N ARG A 41 14.94 18.85 18.07
CA ARG A 41 15.00 17.86 16.98
C ARG A 41 13.77 16.93 16.93
N ARG A 42 12.70 17.35 16.27
CA ARG A 42 11.75 16.40 15.66
C ARG A 42 12.55 15.66 14.60
N SER A 43 12.63 14.33 14.71
CA SER A 43 13.20 13.48 13.65
C SER A 43 12.70 13.97 12.29
N ALA A 44 13.59 14.24 11.34
CA ALA A 44 13.22 14.79 10.04
C ALA A 44 12.13 13.96 9.33
N PHE A 45 12.16 12.64 9.53
CA PHE A 45 11.09 11.73 9.11
C PHE A 45 9.71 12.08 9.72
N ARG A 46 9.64 12.39 11.02
CA ARG A 46 8.38 12.82 11.67
C ARG A 46 7.86 14.13 11.09
N ALA A 47 8.75 15.07 10.74
CA ALA A 47 8.35 16.32 10.10
C ALA A 47 7.78 16.06 8.70
N LEU A 48 8.40 15.17 7.91
CA LEU A 48 7.89 14.74 6.61
C LEU A 48 6.55 14.02 6.73
N VAL A 49 6.39 13.10 7.68
CA VAL A 49 5.11 12.44 7.95
C VAL A 49 4.03 13.46 8.33
N ALA A 50 4.35 14.46 9.16
CA ALA A 50 3.41 15.51 9.52
C ALA A 50 3.01 16.38 8.31
N ARG A 51 3.95 16.68 7.40
CA ARG A 51 3.68 17.37 6.13
C ARG A 51 2.72 16.56 5.26
N GLU A 52 2.99 15.29 5.05
CA GLU A 52 2.15 14.42 4.24
C GLU A 52 0.74 14.25 4.86
N LEU A 53 0.66 14.13 6.19
CA LEU A 53 -0.62 14.08 6.91
C LEU A 53 -1.41 15.39 6.82
N ALA A 54 -0.74 16.55 6.72
CA ALA A 54 -1.43 17.83 6.61
C ALA A 54 -2.27 17.95 5.32
N VAL A 55 -1.91 17.22 4.26
CA VAL A 55 -2.72 17.14 3.04
C VAL A 55 -4.09 16.51 3.34
N TRP A 56 -4.11 15.45 4.14
CA TRP A 56 -5.32 14.72 4.52
C TRP A 56 -6.18 15.43 5.56
N ARG A 57 -5.67 16.49 6.21
CA ARG A 57 -6.44 17.34 7.12
C ARG A 57 -7.30 18.37 6.40
N ARG A 58 -7.19 18.49 5.08
CA ARG A 58 -8.08 19.36 4.30
C ARG A 58 -9.52 18.83 4.41
N PRO A 59 -10.53 19.70 4.61
CA PRO A 59 -11.92 19.26 4.80
C PRO A 59 -12.43 18.35 3.70
N GLN A 60 -12.11 18.66 2.44
CA GLN A 60 -12.49 17.86 1.27
C GLN A 60 -11.91 16.45 1.32
N GLU A 61 -10.65 16.32 1.74
CA GLU A 61 -9.94 15.03 1.82
C GLU A 61 -10.41 14.20 3.00
N MET A 62 -10.61 14.85 4.14
CA MET A 62 -11.15 14.21 5.33
C MET A 62 -12.58 13.74 5.09
N LEU A 63 -13.41 14.55 4.43
CA LEU A 63 -14.76 14.16 4.04
C LEU A 63 -14.74 12.99 3.06
N ALA A 64 -13.89 13.02 2.03
CA ALA A 64 -13.75 11.90 1.09
C ALA A 64 -13.33 10.62 1.81
N LEU A 65 -12.36 10.67 2.72
CA LEU A 65 -11.96 9.52 3.54
C LEU A 65 -13.12 8.98 4.37
N VAL A 66 -13.80 9.84 5.13
CA VAL A 66 -14.89 9.45 6.04
C VAL A 66 -16.08 8.89 5.26
N VAL A 67 -16.50 9.59 4.20
CA VAL A 67 -17.61 9.15 3.35
C VAL A 67 -17.31 7.78 2.77
N ASN A 68 -16.13 7.55 2.19
CA ASN A 68 -15.82 6.26 1.59
C ASN A 68 -15.59 5.16 2.63
N ALA A 69 -14.98 5.48 3.77
CA ALA A 69 -14.78 4.55 4.87
C ALA A 69 -16.09 4.14 5.57
N LEU A 70 -17.18 4.89 5.41
CA LEU A 70 -18.49 4.57 5.96
C LEU A 70 -19.46 4.01 4.91
N LEU A 71 -19.55 4.66 3.75
CA LEU A 71 -20.48 4.32 2.69
C LEU A 71 -20.19 2.91 2.13
N PHE A 72 -18.94 2.60 1.81
CA PHE A 72 -18.62 1.31 1.21
C PHE A 72 -18.87 0.11 2.14
N PRO A 73 -18.46 0.14 3.41
CA PRO A 73 -18.86 -0.90 4.35
C PRO A 73 -20.37 -0.99 4.53
N LEU A 74 -21.10 0.12 4.52
CA LEU A 74 -22.57 0.10 4.61
C LEU A 74 -23.22 -0.55 3.38
N VAL A 75 -22.76 -0.20 2.19
CA VAL A 75 -23.24 -0.76 0.91
C VAL A 75 -22.94 -2.26 0.81
N ILE A 76 -21.73 -2.67 1.21
CA ILE A 76 -21.33 -4.08 1.29
C ILE A 76 -22.13 -4.82 2.38
N GLY A 77 -22.29 -4.20 3.54
CA GLY A 77 -23.03 -4.74 4.67
C GLY A 77 -24.51 -4.98 4.33
N ARG A 78 -25.13 -4.05 3.60
CA ARG A 78 -26.52 -4.16 3.09
C ARG A 78 -26.67 -5.11 1.90
N GLY A 79 -25.58 -5.61 1.33
CA GLY A 79 -25.62 -6.59 0.23
C GLY A 79 -25.89 -6.00 -1.16
N SER A 80 -26.04 -4.67 -1.30
CA SER A 80 -26.43 -4.04 -2.56
C SER A 80 -25.35 -4.08 -3.65
N LEU A 81 -24.08 -4.28 -3.28
CA LEU A 81 -22.99 -4.59 -4.22
C LEU A 81 -22.60 -6.08 -4.24
N ALA A 82 -23.07 -6.85 -3.25
CA ALA A 82 -22.75 -8.28 -3.16
C ALA A 82 -23.68 -9.12 -4.04
N GLY A 83 -24.84 -8.57 -4.44
CA GLY A 83 -25.86 -9.27 -5.20
C GLY A 83 -26.43 -10.46 -4.41
N ASP A 84 -27.73 -10.69 -4.52
CA ASP A 84 -28.30 -12.01 -4.26
C ASP A 84 -27.94 -12.99 -5.41
N GLY A 85 -26.74 -12.85 -5.96
CA GLY A 85 -26.13 -13.78 -6.90
C GLY A 85 -25.50 -14.95 -6.16
N PRO A 86 -25.08 -15.99 -6.88
CA PRO A 86 -24.44 -17.15 -6.26
C PRO A 86 -23.29 -16.67 -5.38
N SER A 87 -23.47 -16.77 -4.06
CA SER A 87 -22.50 -16.28 -3.09
C SER A 87 -21.12 -16.80 -3.47
N LEU A 88 -20.03 -16.09 -3.22
CA LEU A 88 -18.67 -16.60 -3.49
C LEU A 88 -18.41 -17.98 -2.82
N ARG A 89 -19.24 -18.40 -1.85
CA ARG A 89 -19.35 -19.77 -1.35
C ARG A 89 -19.72 -20.80 -2.44
N GLN A 90 -20.62 -20.47 -3.36
CA GLN A 90 -20.99 -21.31 -4.49
C GLN A 90 -19.91 -21.34 -5.58
N LEU A 91 -19.20 -20.23 -5.80
CA LEU A 91 -18.01 -20.20 -6.71
C LEU A 91 -16.77 -20.89 -6.11
N ALA A 92 -16.63 -20.89 -4.78
CA ALA A 92 -15.56 -21.61 -4.07
C ALA A 92 -15.77 -23.14 -4.03
N GLY A 93 -16.88 -23.64 -4.61
CA GLY A 93 -17.29 -25.04 -4.57
C GLY A 93 -17.96 -25.44 -3.25
N PRO A 94 -18.50 -26.67 -3.16
CA PRO A 94 -19.22 -27.17 -1.98
C PRO A 94 -18.39 -27.22 -0.68
N ALA A 95 -17.08 -27.02 -0.77
CA ALA A 95 -16.20 -26.85 0.37
C ALA A 95 -16.25 -25.40 0.87
N GLY A 96 -17.14 -25.12 1.82
CA GLY A 96 -17.00 -23.93 2.67
C GLY A 96 -15.60 -23.85 3.29
N ALA A 97 -15.18 -22.69 3.78
CA ALA A 97 -13.85 -22.51 4.39
C ALA A 97 -13.54 -23.48 5.54
N VAL A 98 -14.58 -24.13 6.08
CA VAL A 98 -14.50 -25.16 7.09
C VAL A 98 -15.18 -26.42 6.54
N GLY A 99 -14.48 -27.54 6.56
CA GLY A 99 -14.99 -28.85 6.17
C GLY A 99 -15.87 -29.47 7.25
N PRO A 100 -16.52 -30.62 6.97
CA PRO A 100 -17.41 -31.30 7.90
C PRO A 100 -16.73 -31.73 9.21
N SER A 101 -15.41 -31.94 9.20
CA SER A 101 -14.58 -32.25 10.38
C SER A 101 -14.06 -31.02 11.13
N GLY A 102 -14.41 -29.80 10.71
CA GLY A 102 -13.85 -28.56 11.27
C GLY A 102 -12.51 -28.14 10.66
N GLU A 103 -11.98 -28.89 9.69
CA GLU A 103 -10.71 -28.59 9.03
C GLU A 103 -10.81 -27.41 8.05
N LEU A 104 -9.74 -26.63 7.96
CA LEU A 104 -9.63 -25.54 6.98
C LEU A 104 -9.46 -26.09 5.57
N THR A 105 -10.46 -25.85 4.73
CA THR A 105 -10.41 -26.26 3.32
C THR A 105 -9.59 -25.26 2.49
N PRO A 106 -9.08 -25.66 1.32
CA PRO A 106 -8.47 -24.72 0.36
C PRO A 106 -9.42 -23.59 -0.08
N GLY A 107 -10.74 -23.75 0.09
CA GLY A 107 -11.76 -22.71 -0.19
C GLY A 107 -11.60 -21.44 0.64
N VAL A 108 -10.90 -21.52 1.79
CA VAL A 108 -10.58 -20.34 2.62
C VAL A 108 -9.75 -19.29 1.87
N ALA A 109 -8.93 -19.71 0.91
CA ALA A 109 -8.10 -18.81 0.11
C ALA A 109 -8.95 -17.83 -0.71
N TRP A 110 -10.03 -18.32 -1.33
CA TRP A 110 -10.94 -17.49 -2.12
C TRP A 110 -11.70 -16.48 -1.25
N GLN A 111 -12.04 -16.85 -0.02
CA GLN A 111 -12.64 -15.89 0.92
C GLN A 111 -11.66 -14.77 1.27
N VAL A 112 -10.38 -15.10 1.52
CA VAL A 112 -9.33 -14.11 1.78
C VAL A 112 -9.10 -13.23 0.55
N LEU A 113 -9.02 -13.80 -0.65
CA LEU A 113 -8.82 -13.04 -1.88
C LEU A 113 -9.98 -12.07 -2.15
N ALA A 114 -11.23 -12.52 -1.99
CA ALA A 114 -12.39 -11.67 -2.15
C ALA A 114 -12.40 -10.52 -1.13
N ALA A 115 -12.07 -10.81 0.14
CA ALA A 115 -11.96 -9.79 1.17
C ALA A 115 -10.89 -8.75 0.83
N VAL A 116 -9.72 -9.20 0.36
CA VAL A 116 -8.62 -8.33 -0.05
C VAL A 116 -8.98 -7.49 -1.27
N ALA A 117 -9.64 -8.09 -2.27
CA ALA A 117 -10.12 -7.38 -3.44
C ALA A 117 -11.06 -6.24 -3.05
N MET A 118 -12.12 -6.56 -2.30
CA MET A 118 -13.13 -5.59 -1.89
C MET A 118 -12.55 -4.51 -0.98
N ALA A 119 -11.68 -4.87 -0.04
CA ALA A 119 -11.07 -3.92 0.88
C ALA A 119 -10.08 -2.96 0.21
N THR A 120 -9.47 -3.35 -0.93
CA THR A 120 -8.39 -2.56 -1.56
C THR A 120 -8.85 -1.75 -2.77
N VAL A 121 -9.97 -2.08 -3.42
CA VAL A 121 -10.50 -1.35 -4.58
C VAL A 121 -10.77 0.13 -4.27
N VAL A 122 -11.43 0.44 -3.16
CA VAL A 122 -11.80 1.82 -2.81
C VAL A 122 -10.58 2.67 -2.42
N PRO A 123 -9.66 2.20 -1.56
CA PRO A 123 -8.40 2.90 -1.31
C PRO A 123 -7.58 3.20 -2.58
N GLN A 124 -7.69 2.40 -3.64
CA GLN A 124 -6.96 2.68 -4.88
C GLN A 124 -7.40 3.96 -5.55
N ALA A 125 -8.71 4.18 -5.65
CA ALA A 125 -9.26 5.39 -6.26
C ALA A 125 -8.91 6.65 -5.48
N LEU A 126 -8.89 6.55 -4.15
CA LEU A 126 -8.80 7.73 -3.28
C LEU A 126 -7.38 8.04 -2.81
N VAL A 127 -6.54 7.02 -2.61
CA VAL A 127 -5.26 7.15 -1.90
C VAL A 127 -4.07 6.82 -2.80
N VAL A 128 -4.13 5.72 -3.55
CA VAL A 128 -2.99 5.26 -4.37
C VAL A 128 -2.66 6.23 -5.51
N THR A 129 -3.68 6.87 -6.08
CA THR A 129 -3.55 7.92 -7.10
C THR A 129 -2.86 9.18 -6.56
N ARG A 130 -3.01 9.45 -5.25
CA ARG A 130 -2.43 10.59 -4.54
C ARG A 130 -1.04 10.33 -3.96
N ALA A 131 -0.59 9.07 -3.98
CA ALA A 131 0.77 8.73 -3.58
C ALA A 131 1.83 9.32 -4.55
N THR A 132 1.41 9.78 -5.73
CA THR A 132 2.29 10.30 -6.78
C THR A 132 3.06 11.56 -6.36
N VAL A 133 4.36 11.57 -6.63
CA VAL A 133 5.27 12.72 -6.67
C VAL A 133 4.71 13.88 -7.51
N SER A 134 4.08 13.60 -8.66
CA SER A 134 3.36 14.61 -9.46
C SER A 134 2.28 15.35 -8.69
N ALA A 135 1.63 14.70 -7.71
CA ALA A 135 0.60 15.36 -6.91
C ALA A 135 1.17 16.42 -5.96
N GLU A 136 2.48 16.45 -5.73
CA GLU A 136 3.12 17.55 -4.99
C GLU A 136 3.25 18.81 -5.84
N GLY A 137 3.22 18.70 -7.17
CA GLY A 137 3.38 19.82 -8.10
C GLY A 137 4.59 20.69 -7.72
N ARG A 138 4.39 22.01 -7.58
CA ARG A 138 5.46 22.93 -7.18
C ARG A 138 6.02 22.70 -5.78
N ARG A 139 5.31 21.97 -4.90
CA ARG A 139 5.76 21.70 -3.52
C ARG A 139 6.90 20.70 -3.45
N ILE A 140 7.16 19.98 -4.53
CA ILE A 140 8.33 19.11 -4.64
C ILE A 140 9.63 19.90 -4.62
N TRP A 141 9.65 21.10 -5.20
CA TRP A 141 10.84 21.95 -5.20
C TRP A 141 11.20 22.43 -3.80
N LEU A 142 10.17 22.70 -2.99
CA LEU A 142 10.34 23.01 -1.56
C LEU A 142 10.80 21.80 -0.75
N SER A 143 10.43 20.57 -1.13
CA SER A 143 10.95 19.37 -0.45
C SER A 143 12.35 18.97 -0.88
N LEU A 144 12.76 19.30 -2.11
CA LEU A 144 14.14 19.14 -2.57
C LEU A 144 15.10 20.09 -1.85
N ALA A 145 14.62 21.23 -1.36
CA ALA A 145 15.40 22.14 -0.52
C ALA A 145 15.60 21.63 0.93
N MET A 146 14.87 20.59 1.37
CA MET A 146 15.09 20.00 2.69
C MET A 146 16.36 19.12 2.69
N PRO A 147 17.26 19.25 3.68
CA PRO A 147 18.52 18.50 3.75
C PRO A 147 18.30 17.05 4.21
N VAL A 148 17.49 16.28 3.47
CA VAL A 148 17.13 14.89 3.74
C VAL A 148 17.25 14.05 2.49
N ALA A 149 17.74 12.82 2.64
CA ALA A 149 17.87 11.91 1.51
C ALA A 149 16.50 11.63 0.85
N PRO A 150 16.42 11.55 -0.49
CA PRO A 150 15.17 11.28 -1.22
C PRO A 150 14.44 10.01 -0.76
N SER A 151 15.19 8.98 -0.34
CA SER A 151 14.64 7.74 0.20
C SER A 151 13.81 7.97 1.48
N VAL A 152 14.17 8.94 2.30
CA VAL A 152 13.44 9.30 3.53
C VAL A 152 12.13 10.03 3.19
N GLN A 153 12.13 10.87 2.15
CA GLN A 153 10.91 11.54 1.67
C GLN A 153 9.91 10.52 1.11
N VAL A 154 10.38 9.62 0.26
CA VAL A 154 9.56 8.55 -0.31
C VAL A 154 9.06 7.59 0.76
N ALA A 155 9.89 7.26 1.77
CA ALA A 155 9.48 6.42 2.89
C ALA A 155 8.36 7.07 3.72
N ALA A 156 8.46 8.37 4.01
CA ALA A 156 7.42 9.10 4.76
C ALA A 156 6.11 9.11 3.99
N LYS A 157 6.18 9.37 2.67
CA LYS A 157 5.02 9.35 1.78
C LYS A 157 4.37 7.99 1.71
N LEU A 158 5.15 6.93 1.46
CA LEU A 158 4.65 5.55 1.42
C LEU A 158 3.96 5.16 2.74
N ALA A 159 4.54 5.54 3.88
CA ALA A 159 3.99 5.25 5.20
C ALA A 159 2.62 5.95 5.41
N VAL A 160 2.52 7.24 5.07
CA VAL A 160 1.27 7.99 5.22
C VAL A 160 0.20 7.49 4.26
N GLN A 161 0.53 7.27 3.00
CA GLN A 161 -0.42 6.77 2.00
C GLN A 161 -0.91 5.36 2.35
N THR A 162 -0.03 4.49 2.84
CA THR A 162 -0.45 3.17 3.32
C THR A 162 -1.34 3.28 4.55
N ALA A 163 -1.03 4.18 5.49
CA ALA A 163 -1.86 4.40 6.67
C ALA A 163 -3.25 4.94 6.31
N MET A 164 -3.35 5.92 5.41
CA MET A 164 -4.64 6.46 4.96
C MET A 164 -5.44 5.44 4.15
N GLY A 165 -4.76 4.62 3.34
CA GLY A 165 -5.40 3.50 2.66
C GLY A 165 -6.00 2.50 3.64
N LEU A 166 -5.33 2.24 4.77
CA LEU A 166 -5.85 1.36 5.81
C LEU A 166 -7.06 1.93 6.55
N VAL A 167 -7.15 3.26 6.73
CA VAL A 167 -8.34 3.90 7.31
C VAL A 167 -9.59 3.58 6.51
N VAL A 168 -9.47 3.51 5.17
CA VAL A 168 -10.59 3.16 4.28
C VAL A 168 -10.77 1.64 4.15
N ALA A 169 -9.66 0.88 4.05
CA ALA A 169 -9.70 -0.55 3.78
C ALA A 169 -10.19 -1.39 4.97
N LEU A 170 -9.77 -1.04 6.20
CA LEU A 170 -10.04 -1.86 7.38
C LEU A 170 -11.53 -1.99 7.69
N PRO A 171 -12.35 -0.91 7.68
CA PRO A 171 -13.79 -1.04 7.87
C PRO A 171 -14.43 -1.99 6.85
N VAL A 172 -14.03 -1.89 5.57
CA VAL A 172 -14.54 -2.78 4.51
C VAL A 172 -14.14 -4.22 4.76
N ALA A 173 -12.87 -4.46 5.08
CA ALA A 173 -12.35 -5.79 5.36
C ALA A 173 -13.05 -6.41 6.58
N VAL A 174 -13.34 -5.61 7.60
CA VAL A 174 -14.03 -6.06 8.81
C VAL A 174 -15.48 -6.46 8.51
N VAL A 175 -16.25 -5.59 7.84
CA VAL A 175 -17.65 -5.89 7.49
C VAL A 175 -17.72 -7.12 6.59
N TRP A 176 -16.82 -7.24 5.61
CA TRP A 176 -16.74 -8.41 4.75
C TRP A 176 -16.40 -9.69 5.53
N GLY A 177 -15.38 -9.64 6.38
CA GLY A 177 -14.94 -10.77 7.19
C GLY A 177 -16.03 -11.27 8.14
N LEU A 178 -16.76 -10.36 8.79
CA LEU A 178 -17.90 -10.69 9.64
C LEU A 178 -19.05 -11.29 8.84
N ARG A 179 -19.42 -10.68 7.71
CA ARG A 179 -20.50 -11.16 6.83
C ARG A 179 -20.21 -12.54 6.24
N SER A 180 -18.94 -12.83 5.94
CA SER A 180 -18.52 -14.12 5.38
C SER A 180 -18.31 -15.21 6.42
N GLY A 181 -18.38 -14.90 7.72
CA GLY A 181 -18.08 -15.84 8.80
C GLY A 181 -16.62 -16.31 8.76
N MET A 182 -15.69 -15.38 8.54
CA MET A 182 -14.29 -15.69 8.28
C MET A 182 -13.60 -16.35 9.47
N HIS A 183 -12.87 -17.46 9.21
CA HIS A 183 -12.10 -18.20 10.20
C HIS A 183 -10.94 -17.36 10.80
N PRO A 184 -10.54 -17.54 12.07
CA PRO A 184 -9.46 -16.75 12.69
C PRO A 184 -8.12 -16.72 11.92
N LEU A 185 -7.72 -17.86 11.33
CA LEU A 185 -6.50 -17.91 10.49
C LEU A 185 -6.65 -17.13 9.17
N ALA A 186 -7.86 -17.06 8.62
CA ALA A 186 -8.15 -16.25 7.45
C ALA A 186 -8.12 -14.75 7.78
N TRP A 187 -8.58 -14.35 8.98
CA TRP A 187 -8.39 -12.98 9.49
C TRP A 187 -6.92 -12.61 9.60
N ALA A 188 -6.07 -13.50 10.14
CA ALA A 188 -4.65 -13.26 10.24
C ALA A 188 -4.01 -13.05 8.84
N CYS A 189 -4.37 -13.89 7.86
CA CYS A 189 -3.90 -13.74 6.49
C CYS A 189 -4.40 -12.42 5.86
N MET A 190 -5.66 -12.06 6.06
CA MET A 190 -6.24 -10.79 5.59
C MET A 190 -5.53 -9.57 6.19
N LEU A 191 -5.21 -9.61 7.49
CA LEU A 191 -4.47 -8.56 8.20
C LEU A 191 -3.03 -8.37 7.68
N VAL A 192 -2.44 -9.38 7.03
CA VAL A 192 -1.15 -9.24 6.33
C VAL A 192 -1.37 -8.76 4.89
N LYS A 193 -2.38 -9.31 4.21
CA LYS A 193 -2.63 -9.10 2.78
C LYS A 193 -3.17 -7.72 2.45
N VAL A 194 -4.14 -7.20 3.19
CA VAL A 194 -4.72 -5.87 2.93
C VAL A 194 -3.63 -4.79 3.06
N PRO A 195 -2.89 -4.71 4.18
CA PRO A 195 -1.82 -3.74 4.32
C PRO A 195 -0.66 -3.95 3.32
N GLY A 196 -0.28 -5.20 3.05
CA GLY A 196 0.77 -5.52 2.09
C GLY A 196 0.40 -5.11 0.66
N THR A 197 -0.84 -5.37 0.25
CA THR A 197 -1.33 -4.97 -1.08
C THR A 197 -1.32 -3.45 -1.22
N LEU A 198 -1.81 -2.71 -0.22
CA LEU A 198 -1.75 -1.25 -0.24
C LEU A 198 -0.31 -0.72 -0.29
N ALA A 199 0.60 -1.28 0.50
CA ALA A 199 2.01 -0.91 0.48
C ALA A 199 2.65 -1.16 -0.89
N MET A 200 2.39 -2.32 -1.50
CA MET A 200 2.89 -2.67 -2.83
C MET A 200 2.36 -1.69 -3.89
N MET A 201 1.05 -1.43 -3.87
CA MET A 201 0.41 -0.52 -4.84
C MET A 201 0.91 0.91 -4.72
N ASN A 202 1.02 1.43 -3.49
CA ASN A 202 1.58 2.75 -3.24
C ASN A 202 3.04 2.84 -3.67
N ALA A 203 3.86 1.81 -3.39
CA ALA A 203 5.25 1.76 -3.80
C ALA A 203 5.40 1.71 -5.33
N ALA A 204 4.57 0.93 -6.02
CA ALA A 204 4.58 0.84 -7.48
C ALA A 204 4.08 2.14 -8.13
N SER A 205 3.03 2.76 -7.60
CA SER A 205 2.54 4.08 -8.04
C SER A 205 3.63 5.15 -7.91
N LEU A 206 4.32 5.19 -6.77
CA LEU A 206 5.48 6.06 -6.54
C LEU A 206 6.61 5.79 -7.54
N LEU A 207 6.91 4.52 -7.83
CA LEU A 207 7.98 4.14 -8.74
C LEU A 207 7.67 4.57 -10.18
N MET A 208 6.46 4.25 -10.68
CA MET A 208 6.05 4.63 -12.03
C MET A 208 6.12 6.14 -12.20
N ASP A 209 5.64 6.89 -11.21
CA ASP A 209 5.66 8.34 -11.27
C ASP A 209 7.07 8.93 -11.16
N ALA A 210 7.90 8.40 -10.27
CA ALA A 210 9.28 8.86 -10.13
C ALA A 210 10.07 8.71 -11.45
N THR A 211 9.73 7.75 -12.30
CA THR A 211 10.40 7.59 -13.61
C THR A 211 10.04 8.67 -14.63
N ARG A 212 8.83 9.23 -14.55
CA ARG A 212 8.30 10.27 -15.46
C ARG A 212 7.39 11.24 -14.69
N PRO A 213 7.98 12.16 -13.89
CA PRO A 213 7.21 13.07 -13.06
C PRO A 213 6.60 14.18 -13.92
N GLU A 214 5.28 14.21 -13.98
CA GLU A 214 4.50 15.27 -14.64
C GLU A 214 4.26 16.39 -13.63
N LEU A 215 5.20 17.35 -13.54
CA LEU A 215 5.15 18.46 -12.55
C LEU A 215 4.46 19.72 -13.07
N GLY A 216 4.27 19.83 -14.40
CA GLY A 216 3.68 20.97 -15.07
C GLY A 216 2.20 20.81 -15.44
N SER A 217 1.67 19.59 -15.39
CA SER A 217 0.29 19.29 -15.74
C SER A 217 -0.64 19.49 -14.54
N PRO A 218 -1.88 19.96 -14.74
CA PRO A 218 -2.86 20.04 -13.65
C PRO A 218 -3.17 18.62 -13.14
N LEU A 219 -3.36 18.52 -11.82
CA LEU A 219 -3.57 17.24 -11.13
C LEU A 219 -4.74 16.43 -11.72
N GLU A 220 -5.77 17.14 -12.18
CA GLU A 220 -7.00 16.61 -12.74
C GLU A 220 -6.80 15.81 -14.03
N ASP A 221 -5.77 16.13 -14.82
CA ASP A 221 -5.44 15.40 -16.05
C ASP A 221 -4.57 14.16 -15.77
N VAL A 222 -3.73 14.26 -14.74
CA VAL A 222 -2.74 13.24 -14.39
C VAL A 222 -3.37 12.10 -13.60
N MET A 223 -4.31 12.40 -12.69
CA MET A 223 -4.93 11.41 -11.80
C MET A 223 -5.74 10.32 -12.52
N PRO A 224 -6.64 10.62 -13.47
CA PRO A 224 -7.47 9.59 -14.12
C PRO A 224 -6.65 8.61 -14.97
N ARG A 225 -5.65 9.11 -15.70
CA ARG A 225 -4.77 8.28 -16.53
C ARG A 225 -3.96 7.33 -15.67
N ARG A 226 -3.43 7.82 -14.54
CA ARG A 226 -2.67 7.01 -13.60
C ARG A 226 -3.54 6.05 -12.83
N PHE A 227 -4.74 6.47 -12.46
CA PHE A 227 -5.76 5.61 -11.88
C PHE A 227 -6.01 4.39 -12.77
N ALA A 228 -6.25 4.60 -14.06
CA ALA A 228 -6.45 3.53 -15.04
C ALA A 228 -5.25 2.56 -15.07
N TRP A 229 -4.02 3.06 -15.14
CA TRP A 229 -2.82 2.20 -15.11
C TRP A 229 -2.66 1.44 -13.77
N THR A 230 -2.89 2.11 -12.64
CA THR A 230 -2.77 1.49 -11.30
C THR A 230 -3.84 0.44 -11.03
N ILE A 231 -5.06 0.64 -11.51
CA ILE A 231 -6.11 -0.37 -11.41
C ILE A 231 -5.86 -1.49 -12.41
N PHE A 232 -5.74 -1.16 -13.69
CA PHE A 232 -5.80 -2.16 -14.76
C PHE A 232 -4.57 -3.06 -14.79
N LEU A 233 -3.37 -2.50 -14.58
CA LEU A 233 -2.15 -3.31 -14.59
C LEU A 233 -1.75 -3.79 -13.20
N LEU A 234 -1.64 -2.86 -12.25
CA LEU A 234 -1.02 -3.17 -10.96
C LEU A 234 -1.95 -3.95 -10.05
N TRP A 235 -3.20 -3.52 -9.90
CA TRP A 235 -4.15 -4.26 -9.07
C TRP A 235 -4.61 -5.54 -9.74
N SER A 236 -5.10 -5.49 -10.98
CA SER A 236 -5.59 -6.70 -11.66
C SER A 236 -4.49 -7.74 -11.83
N GLY A 237 -3.28 -7.31 -12.21
CA GLY A 237 -2.12 -8.20 -12.30
C GLY A 237 -1.72 -8.81 -10.95
N TRP A 238 -1.75 -8.03 -9.87
CA TRP A 238 -1.50 -8.53 -8.52
C TRP A 238 -2.57 -9.52 -8.05
N MET A 239 -3.84 -9.19 -8.22
CA MET A 239 -4.96 -10.07 -7.88
C MET A 239 -4.93 -11.36 -8.69
N LEU A 240 -4.62 -11.28 -9.98
CA LEU A 240 -4.41 -12.44 -10.84
C LEU A 240 -3.25 -13.31 -10.33
N ALA A 241 -2.11 -12.71 -9.98
CA ALA A 241 -0.98 -13.46 -9.43
C ALA A 241 -1.35 -14.17 -8.12
N LEU A 242 -2.13 -13.54 -7.25
CA LEU A 242 -2.62 -14.16 -6.02
C LEU A 242 -3.64 -15.27 -6.27
N ALA A 243 -4.52 -15.10 -7.27
CA ALA A 243 -5.45 -16.15 -7.69
C ALA A 243 -4.71 -17.36 -8.28
N LEU A 244 -3.74 -17.14 -9.15
CA LEU A 244 -2.88 -18.19 -9.71
C LEU A 244 -2.08 -18.91 -8.61
N ALA A 245 -1.51 -18.16 -7.66
CA ALA A 245 -0.83 -18.76 -6.51
C ALA A 245 -1.77 -19.65 -5.68
N SER A 246 -3.03 -19.22 -5.51
CA SER A 246 -4.04 -20.03 -4.83
C SER A 246 -4.33 -21.32 -5.60
N LEU A 247 -4.54 -21.24 -6.92
CA LEU A 247 -4.78 -22.40 -7.78
C LEU A 247 -3.61 -23.40 -7.77
N VAL A 248 -2.37 -22.92 -7.76
CA VAL A 248 -1.17 -23.78 -7.68
C VAL A 248 -1.06 -24.48 -6.33
N LEU A 249 -1.52 -23.85 -5.25
CA LEU A 249 -1.45 -24.41 -3.90
C LEU A 249 -2.66 -25.28 -3.55
N GLN A 250 -3.78 -25.17 -4.25
CA GLN A 250 -4.99 -25.97 -4.02
C GLN A 250 -4.77 -27.50 -4.02
N PRO A 251 -3.96 -28.08 -4.92
CA PRO A 251 -3.68 -29.53 -4.94
C PRO A 251 -3.04 -30.07 -3.66
N THR A 252 -2.48 -29.21 -2.80
CA THR A 252 -1.93 -29.62 -1.51
C THR A 252 -3.01 -30.09 -0.51
N GLY A 253 -4.29 -29.79 -0.78
CA GLY A 253 -5.42 -30.17 0.08
C GLY A 253 -5.48 -29.45 1.43
N SER A 254 -4.43 -28.72 1.81
CA SER A 254 -4.28 -28.10 3.14
C SER A 254 -4.57 -26.60 3.11
N GLY A 255 -5.70 -26.18 3.69
CA GLY A 255 -6.04 -24.76 3.84
C GLY A 255 -4.95 -23.92 4.53
N PRO A 256 -4.32 -24.38 5.63
CA PRO A 256 -3.21 -23.67 6.27
C PRO A 256 -2.00 -23.44 5.37
N LEU A 257 -1.60 -24.45 4.56
CA LEU A 257 -0.48 -24.30 3.62
C LEU A 257 -0.79 -23.28 2.53
N VAL A 258 -2.02 -23.28 2.01
CA VAL A 258 -2.47 -22.28 1.03
C VAL A 258 -2.43 -20.87 1.63
N LEU A 259 -2.90 -20.68 2.87
CA LEU A 259 -2.85 -19.39 3.56
C LEU A 259 -1.41 -18.91 3.82
N ALA A 260 -0.51 -19.82 4.19
CA ALA A 260 0.90 -19.51 4.40
C ALA A 260 1.60 -19.13 3.10
N GLY A 261 1.38 -19.89 2.01
CA GLY A 261 1.91 -19.59 0.68
C GLY A 261 1.40 -18.24 0.18
N LEU A 262 0.12 -17.95 0.36
CA LEU A 262 -0.43 -16.63 0.07
C LEU A 262 0.27 -15.54 0.89
N ALA A 263 0.38 -15.68 2.21
CA ALA A 263 1.07 -14.68 3.04
C ALA A 263 2.51 -14.46 2.56
N ALA A 264 3.24 -15.52 2.22
CA ALA A 264 4.59 -15.45 1.67
C ALA A 264 4.63 -14.68 0.34
N CYS A 265 3.70 -14.92 -0.59
CA CYS A 265 3.62 -14.15 -1.84
C CYS A 265 3.44 -12.65 -1.57
N ALA A 266 2.61 -12.27 -0.58
CA ALA A 266 2.44 -10.85 -0.21
C ALA A 266 3.73 -10.24 0.35
N VAL A 267 4.39 -10.92 1.29
CA VAL A 267 5.62 -10.43 1.89
C VAL A 267 6.72 -10.28 0.82
N THR A 268 6.86 -11.26 -0.07
CA THR A 268 7.82 -11.21 -1.18
C THR A 268 7.51 -10.08 -2.15
N GLY A 269 6.26 -9.92 -2.57
CA GLY A 269 5.84 -8.84 -3.47
C GLY A 269 6.12 -7.45 -2.89
N VAL A 270 5.79 -7.24 -1.61
CA VAL A 270 6.10 -6.01 -0.88
C VAL A 270 7.62 -5.80 -0.79
N GLY A 271 8.38 -6.83 -0.44
CA GLY A 271 9.84 -6.76 -0.34
C GLY A 271 10.50 -6.37 -1.66
N VAL A 272 10.04 -6.93 -2.79
CA VAL A 272 10.51 -6.58 -4.13
C VAL A 272 10.16 -5.14 -4.47
N ALA A 273 8.91 -4.71 -4.24
CA ALA A 273 8.46 -3.35 -4.50
C ALA A 273 9.29 -2.32 -3.71
N LEU A 274 9.50 -2.55 -2.42
CA LEU A 274 10.34 -1.69 -1.56
C LEU A 274 11.79 -1.65 -2.02
N ARG A 275 12.35 -2.80 -2.40
CA ARG A 275 13.72 -2.90 -2.92
C ARG A 275 13.88 -2.11 -4.22
N MET A 276 12.90 -2.20 -5.12
CA MET A 276 12.90 -1.45 -6.38
C MET A 276 12.78 0.05 -6.11
N LEU A 277 11.84 0.45 -5.26
CA LEU A 277 11.63 1.84 -4.87
C LEU A 277 12.92 2.44 -4.27
N HIS A 278 13.54 1.78 -3.30
CA HIS A 278 14.77 2.27 -2.68
C HIS A 278 15.93 2.40 -3.70
N ARG A 279 16.07 1.45 -4.64
CA ARG A 279 17.13 1.47 -5.65
C ARG A 279 16.95 2.57 -6.69
N HIS A 280 15.72 2.82 -7.14
CA HIS A 280 15.45 3.71 -8.28
C HIS A 280 15.13 5.15 -7.86
N THR A 281 14.67 5.36 -6.62
CA THR A 281 14.32 6.70 -6.10
C THR A 281 15.47 7.72 -6.25
N PRO A 282 16.73 7.42 -5.88
CA PRO A 282 17.81 8.40 -6.02
C PRO A 282 18.07 8.82 -7.47
N ALA A 283 18.02 7.86 -8.40
CA ALA A 283 18.24 8.13 -9.82
C ALA A 283 17.08 8.94 -10.44
N ALA A 284 15.85 8.61 -10.06
CA ALA A 284 14.66 9.36 -10.46
C ALA A 284 14.69 10.81 -9.96
N TYR A 285 14.98 11.02 -8.68
CA TYR A 285 15.02 12.36 -8.07
C TYR A 285 16.13 13.24 -8.64
N ARG A 286 17.26 12.68 -9.08
CA ARG A 286 18.31 13.43 -9.80
C ARG A 286 17.85 14.01 -11.13
N ARG A 287 16.85 13.41 -11.80
CA ARG A 287 16.29 13.94 -13.05
C ARG A 287 15.32 15.09 -12.80
N ILE A 288 14.78 15.18 -11.58
CA ILE A 288 13.86 16.24 -11.17
C ILE A 288 14.64 17.49 -10.80
N VAL A 289 15.83 17.35 -10.18
CA VAL A 289 16.70 18.49 -9.85
C VAL A 289 17.47 18.91 -11.11
N PRO A 290 17.33 20.15 -11.63
CA PRO A 290 18.17 20.61 -12.72
C PRO A 290 19.64 20.64 -12.25
N PRO A 291 20.61 20.30 -13.13
CA PRO A 291 22.01 20.51 -12.79
C PRO A 291 22.23 22.00 -12.50
N ALA A 292 22.92 22.26 -11.38
CA ALA A 292 23.32 23.61 -10.97
C ALA A 292 24.34 24.21 -11.94
#